data_AF-A0AAD9BU96-F1
#
_entry.id   AF-A0AAD9BU96-F1
#
_cell.length_a   1.000
_cell.length_b   1.000
_cell.length_c   1.000
_cell.angle_alpha   90.00
_cell.angle_beta   90.00
_cell.angle_gamma   90.00
#
_symmetry.space_group_name_H-M   'P 1'
#
loop_
_entity.id
_entity.type
_entity.pdbx_description
1 polymer ?
#
loop_
_entity_poly.entity_id
_entity_poly.type
_entity_poly.pdbx_seq_one_letter_code
_entity_poly.pdbx_strand_id
1 'polypeptide(L)'
;VLMQQQKSRAFYRIQATRMMIGAGNILKKHAADQARKVVSSNETQAQEDDPHTITMDFEPALYQCFENCGSLKLTVGRHGGDPGVTVKVDYRTEDGTANAGSDYEFAEGTLLFKPGETLKEITVGVIDDDIFEEDEYFYVHLSNPRLVGYPEIGTAPQDASVAPKAVLGDNHTATVTIYDDDHAGIFTFEAGSQKVSESVGVMELKVLRTSGARGLVAVPYRTVDGSARAGEDYEVSAGKLEFQNDETM
;
A
#
# COMPACT_ATOMS: atom_id res chain seq x y z
N VAL A 1 20.64 9.42 23.77
CA VAL A 1 19.25 9.03 24.08
C VAL A 1 18.38 10.25 23.84
N LEU A 2 17.90 10.42 22.61
CA LEU A 2 17.03 11.54 22.22
C LEU A 2 15.58 11.10 22.47
N MET A 3 15.03 11.58 23.59
CA MET A 3 13.65 11.37 23.99
C MET A 3 12.74 12.05 22.95
N GLN A 4 11.89 11.27 22.29
CA GLN A 4 10.91 11.77 21.33
C GLN A 4 9.87 12.61 22.08
N GLN A 5 9.97 13.94 21.98
CA GLN A 5 8.99 14.83 22.61
C GLN A 5 7.67 14.79 21.84
N GLN A 6 6.59 14.57 22.59
CA GLN A 6 5.22 14.62 22.10
C GLN A 6 4.91 16.04 21.57
N LYS A 7 4.49 16.14 20.31
CA LYS A 7 4.25 17.45 19.66
C LYS A 7 2.96 18.08 20.20
N SER A 8 2.98 19.40 20.39
CA SER A 8 1.90 20.14 21.05
C SER A 8 0.67 20.33 20.15
N ARG A 9 -0.52 20.51 20.73
CA ARG A 9 -1.77 20.79 19.97
C ARG A 9 -1.68 22.02 19.04
N ALA A 10 -0.80 22.97 19.34
CA ALA A 10 -0.54 24.11 18.47
C ALA A 10 0.16 23.72 17.17
N PHE A 11 1.03 22.70 17.21
CA PHE A 11 1.70 22.15 16.03
C PHE A 11 0.67 21.65 15.00
N TYR A 12 -0.29 20.85 15.44
CA TYR A 12 -1.35 20.31 14.59
C TYR A 12 -2.28 21.39 14.02
N ARG A 13 -2.60 22.43 14.80
CA ARG A 13 -3.44 23.55 14.34
C ARG A 13 -2.76 24.40 13.27
N ILE A 14 -1.47 24.65 13.42
CA ILE A 14 -0.66 25.41 12.45
C ILE A 14 -0.48 24.59 11.16
N GLN A 15 -0.30 23.27 11.27
CA GLN A 15 -0.13 22.40 10.12
C GLN A 15 -1.42 22.29 9.29
N ALA A 16 -2.58 22.16 9.95
CA ALA A 16 -3.88 22.14 9.30
C ALA A 16 -4.21 23.46 8.58
N THR A 17 -3.92 24.61 9.20
CA THR A 17 -4.14 25.93 8.56
C THR A 17 -3.16 26.20 7.41
N ARG A 18 -1.93 25.69 7.49
CA ARG A 18 -0.94 25.79 6.41
C ARG A 18 -1.36 25.02 5.15
N MET A 19 -2.06 23.90 5.30
CA MET A 19 -2.65 23.15 4.16
C MET A 19 -3.85 23.87 3.53
N MET A 20 -4.59 24.69 4.30
CA MET A 20 -5.81 25.37 3.83
C MET A 20 -5.57 26.70 3.09
N ILE A 21 -4.42 27.36 3.23
CA ILE A 21 -4.14 28.70 2.67
C ILE A 21 -3.39 28.66 1.31
N GLY A 22 -3.21 27.49 0.70
CA GLY A 22 -2.82 27.42 -0.73
C GLY A 22 -1.42 27.93 -1.07
N ALA A 23 -0.51 28.04 -0.10
CA ALA A 23 0.90 28.41 -0.34
C ALA A 23 1.77 27.24 -0.89
N GLY A 24 1.14 26.17 -1.40
CA GLY A 24 1.79 24.93 -1.84
C GLY A 24 2.06 24.81 -3.34
N ASN A 25 1.94 25.88 -4.13
CA ASN A 25 1.94 25.78 -5.60
C ASN A 25 3.22 26.24 -6.33
N ILE A 26 4.30 26.55 -5.61
CA ILE A 26 5.60 26.85 -6.22
C ILE A 26 6.49 25.60 -6.38
N LEU A 27 6.31 24.59 -5.52
CA LEU A 27 7.02 23.31 -5.61
C LEU A 27 6.42 22.35 -6.64
N LYS A 28 5.10 22.42 -6.89
CA LYS A 28 4.44 21.57 -7.89
C LYS A 28 4.82 21.91 -9.33
N LYS A 29 5.21 23.15 -9.63
CA LYS A 29 5.68 23.54 -10.97
C LYS A 29 7.09 22.99 -11.26
N HIS A 30 7.99 23.05 -10.28
CA HIS A 30 9.34 22.46 -10.40
C HIS A 30 9.33 20.93 -10.34
N ALA A 31 8.42 20.32 -9.55
CA ALA A 31 8.22 18.87 -9.54
C ALA A 31 7.59 18.36 -10.85
N ALA A 32 6.65 19.10 -11.45
CA ALA A 32 6.07 18.75 -12.75
C ALA A 32 7.04 18.95 -13.92
N ASP A 33 7.91 19.96 -13.86
CA ASP A 33 8.97 20.14 -14.87
C ASP A 33 10.11 19.13 -14.70
N GLN A 34 10.46 18.72 -13.47
CA GLN A 34 11.36 17.57 -13.25
C GLN A 34 10.69 16.26 -13.70
N ALA A 35 9.40 16.04 -13.40
CA ALA A 35 8.67 14.88 -13.89
C ALA A 35 8.59 14.86 -15.43
N ARG A 36 8.38 16.00 -16.10
CA ARG A 36 8.43 16.08 -17.58
C ARG A 36 9.83 15.85 -18.14
N LYS A 37 10.89 16.25 -17.43
CA LYS A 37 12.27 15.99 -17.84
C LYS A 37 12.67 14.53 -17.65
N VAL A 38 12.13 13.85 -16.64
CA VAL A 38 12.28 12.40 -16.41
C VAL A 38 11.43 11.59 -17.41
N VAL A 39 10.22 12.05 -17.76
CA VAL A 39 9.39 11.43 -18.80
C VAL A 39 9.98 11.63 -20.21
N SER A 40 10.74 12.72 -20.43
CA SER A 40 11.44 12.96 -21.71
C SER A 40 12.78 12.21 -21.84
N SER A 41 13.26 11.53 -20.79
CA SER A 41 14.42 10.64 -20.87
C SER A 41 14.06 9.16 -20.99
N ASN A 42 12.78 8.79 -20.91
CA ASN A 42 12.31 7.51 -21.43
C ASN A 42 12.09 7.63 -22.94
N GLU A 43 13.15 7.92 -23.68
CA GLU A 43 13.29 7.22 -24.94
C GLU A 43 13.48 5.75 -24.55
N THR A 44 12.40 4.97 -24.62
CA THR A 44 12.53 3.53 -24.79
C THR A 44 13.32 3.35 -26.08
N GLN A 45 14.65 3.32 -25.96
CA GLN A 45 15.43 2.54 -26.89
C GLN A 45 14.77 1.17 -26.83
N ALA A 46 14.11 0.80 -27.92
CA ALA A 46 13.77 -0.59 -28.16
C ALA A 46 15.11 -1.32 -28.17
N GLN A 47 15.53 -1.76 -26.99
CA GLN A 47 16.61 -2.69 -26.84
C GLN A 47 16.15 -3.89 -27.66
N GLU A 48 16.81 -4.14 -28.78
CA GLU A 48 16.59 -5.36 -29.55
C GLU A 48 16.78 -6.50 -28.55
N ASP A 49 15.67 -7.06 -28.10
CA ASP A 49 15.64 -8.05 -27.05
C ASP A 49 16.36 -9.27 -27.62
N ASP A 50 17.60 -9.49 -27.18
CA ASP A 50 18.39 -10.61 -27.64
C ASP A 50 17.57 -11.87 -27.36
N PRO A 51 17.19 -12.66 -28.38
CA PRO A 51 16.30 -13.79 -28.21
C PRO A 51 16.86 -14.87 -27.26
N HIS A 52 18.13 -14.77 -26.86
CA HIS A 52 18.79 -15.67 -25.92
C HIS A 52 18.88 -15.11 -24.48
N THR A 53 18.39 -13.89 -24.26
CA THR A 53 18.34 -13.27 -22.93
C THR A 53 17.06 -13.64 -22.21
N ILE A 54 17.22 -14.22 -21.02
CA ILE A 54 16.15 -14.51 -20.07
C ILE A 54 16.13 -13.36 -19.07
N THR A 55 14.98 -12.70 -18.95
CA THR A 55 14.76 -11.57 -18.05
C THR A 55 13.84 -11.99 -16.91
N MET A 56 14.20 -11.61 -15.68
CA MET A 56 13.44 -11.89 -14.47
C MET A 56 12.97 -10.58 -13.83
N ASP A 57 11.67 -10.44 -13.63
CA ASP A 57 11.07 -9.21 -13.08
C ASP A 57 9.77 -9.50 -12.31
N PHE A 58 9.33 -8.54 -11.52
CA PHE A 58 8.04 -8.60 -10.81
C PHE A 58 6.89 -8.18 -11.72
N GLU A 59 5.78 -8.93 -11.63
CA GLU A 59 4.54 -8.67 -12.37
C GLU A 59 3.32 -8.71 -11.42
N PRO A 60 2.80 -7.55 -10.96
CA PRO A 60 3.32 -6.18 -11.10
C PRO A 60 4.49 -5.86 -10.15
N ALA A 61 5.06 -4.65 -10.23
CA ALA A 61 6.08 -4.16 -9.29
C ALA A 61 5.52 -3.41 -8.07
N LEU A 62 4.21 -3.20 -8.01
CA LEU A 62 3.53 -2.50 -6.92
C LEU A 62 2.45 -3.41 -6.34
N TYR A 63 2.53 -3.68 -5.05
CA TYR A 63 1.57 -4.48 -4.31
C TYR A 63 1.01 -3.70 -3.14
N GLN A 64 -0.21 -4.06 -2.76
CA GLN A 64 -0.93 -3.43 -1.67
C GLN A 64 -1.71 -4.51 -0.91
N CYS A 65 -1.70 -4.43 0.41
CA CYS A 65 -2.48 -5.29 1.27
C CYS A 65 -2.93 -4.54 2.51
N PHE A 66 -3.99 -5.04 3.14
CA PHE A 66 -4.30 -4.67 4.52
C PHE A 66 -3.42 -5.46 5.47
N GLU A 67 -3.18 -4.89 6.64
CA GLU A 67 -2.40 -5.51 7.72
C GLU A 67 -2.97 -6.90 8.09
N ASN A 68 -4.29 -6.99 8.23
CA ASN A 68 -5.02 -8.24 8.52
C ASN A 68 -5.05 -9.30 7.38
N CYS A 69 -4.33 -9.12 6.27
CA CYS A 69 -4.33 -10.09 5.17
C CYS A 69 -3.56 -11.39 5.49
N GLY A 70 -2.74 -11.37 6.54
CA GLY A 70 -1.89 -12.46 7.02
C GLY A 70 -0.69 -12.78 6.12
N SER A 71 -0.85 -12.81 4.80
CA SER A 71 0.28 -12.95 3.87
C SER A 71 -0.01 -12.40 2.49
N LEU A 72 1.01 -11.83 1.87
CA LEU A 72 0.99 -11.32 0.51
C LEU A 72 1.76 -12.23 -0.44
N LYS A 73 1.24 -12.40 -1.66
CA LYS A 73 1.89 -13.13 -2.75
C LYS A 73 2.40 -12.18 -3.81
N LEU A 74 3.71 -12.20 -4.05
CA LEU A 74 4.37 -11.45 -5.11
C LEU A 74 4.74 -12.38 -6.25
N THR A 75 4.43 -11.98 -7.48
CA THR A 75 4.63 -12.79 -8.67
C THR A 75 5.88 -12.33 -9.42
N VAL A 76 6.74 -13.27 -9.76
CA VAL A 76 7.95 -13.07 -10.56
C VAL A 76 7.79 -13.74 -11.91
N GLY A 77 7.94 -12.95 -12.97
CA GLY A 77 7.93 -13.36 -14.36
C GLY A 77 9.30 -13.76 -14.87
N ARG A 78 9.29 -14.73 -15.79
CA ARG A 78 10.43 -15.14 -16.61
C ARG A 78 10.08 -14.88 -18.08
N HIS A 79 10.78 -13.95 -18.70
CA HIS A 79 10.54 -13.51 -20.08
C HIS A 79 11.76 -13.76 -20.97
N GLY A 80 11.53 -13.89 -22.28
CA GLY A 80 12.59 -14.10 -23.26
C GLY A 80 13.32 -15.45 -23.13
N GLY A 81 14.35 -15.62 -23.96
CA GLY A 81 15.22 -16.79 -23.98
C GLY A 81 14.55 -18.12 -24.34
N ASP A 82 15.33 -19.20 -24.29
CA ASP A 82 14.85 -20.56 -24.54
C ASP A 82 14.04 -21.08 -23.34
N PRO A 83 12.73 -21.39 -23.48
CA PRO A 83 11.89 -21.95 -22.39
C PRO A 83 12.38 -23.30 -21.86
N GLY A 84 13.26 -24.00 -22.59
CA GLY A 84 13.91 -25.23 -22.15
C GLY A 84 14.96 -25.04 -21.04
N VAL A 85 15.41 -23.80 -20.81
CA VAL A 85 16.48 -23.49 -19.85
C VAL A 85 15.94 -23.24 -18.46
N THR A 86 16.57 -23.91 -17.48
CA THR A 86 16.29 -23.71 -16.05
C THR A 86 17.05 -22.49 -15.53
N VAL A 87 16.35 -21.57 -14.87
CA VAL A 87 16.92 -20.35 -14.31
C VAL A 87 16.59 -20.23 -12.81
N LYS A 88 17.53 -19.67 -12.06
CA LYS A 88 17.37 -19.29 -10.65
C LYS A 88 17.48 -17.78 -10.50
N VAL A 89 16.71 -17.23 -9.58
CA VAL A 89 16.83 -15.84 -9.13
C VAL A 89 16.65 -15.82 -7.61
N ASP A 90 17.50 -15.08 -6.92
CA ASP A 90 17.41 -14.91 -5.47
C ASP A 90 16.50 -13.73 -5.15
N TYR A 91 15.81 -13.77 -4.02
CA TYR A 91 15.00 -12.66 -3.54
C TYR A 91 15.27 -12.39 -2.06
N ARG A 92 15.04 -11.15 -1.64
CA ARG A 92 15.14 -10.73 -0.24
C ARG A 92 14.27 -9.50 0.03
N THR A 93 13.64 -9.46 1.21
CA THR A 93 12.93 -8.27 1.70
C THR A 93 13.88 -7.25 2.32
N GLU A 94 13.55 -5.97 2.16
CA GLU A 94 14.27 -4.82 2.71
C GLU A 94 13.28 -3.82 3.32
N ASP A 95 13.60 -3.31 4.50
CA ASP A 95 12.76 -2.38 5.24
C ASP A 95 12.57 -1.06 4.47
N GLY A 96 11.38 -0.47 4.57
CA GLY A 96 11.08 0.88 4.09
C GLY A 96 10.71 1.77 5.27
N THR A 97 9.44 2.14 5.37
CA THR A 97 8.87 2.63 6.64
C THR A 97 8.39 1.46 7.50
N ALA A 98 7.87 0.41 6.86
CA ALA A 98 7.59 -0.88 7.47
C ALA A 98 8.91 -1.64 7.71
N ASN A 99 9.00 -2.30 8.86
CA ASN A 99 10.16 -2.99 9.41
C ASN A 99 9.84 -4.47 9.60
N ALA A 100 10.81 -5.33 9.25
CA ALA A 100 10.69 -6.75 9.49
C ALA A 100 10.59 -7.07 10.99
N GLY A 101 9.59 -7.85 11.37
CA GLY A 101 9.32 -8.32 12.72
C GLY A 101 8.33 -7.48 13.52
N SER A 102 8.02 -6.25 13.08
CA SER A 102 6.83 -5.51 13.54
C SER A 102 5.70 -5.60 12.52
N ASP A 103 5.98 -5.32 11.24
CA ASP A 103 4.92 -5.04 10.26
C ASP A 103 4.83 -6.16 9.20
N TYR A 104 5.94 -6.86 8.96
CA TYR A 104 6.00 -8.02 8.07
C TYR A 104 7.08 -9.02 8.49
N GLU A 105 7.02 -10.25 7.97
CA GLU A 105 8.03 -11.26 8.22
C GLU A 105 9.22 -11.15 7.26
N PHE A 106 10.46 -11.16 7.78
CA PHE A 106 11.65 -11.22 6.94
C PHE A 106 11.62 -12.45 6.04
N ALA A 107 11.82 -12.26 4.72
CA ALA A 107 11.80 -13.32 3.74
C ALA A 107 12.97 -13.20 2.77
N GLU A 108 13.70 -14.30 2.59
CA GLU A 108 14.73 -14.44 1.56
C GLU A 108 14.74 -15.87 1.02
N GLY A 109 15.20 -16.03 -0.22
CA GLY A 109 15.31 -17.34 -0.82
C GLY A 109 15.71 -17.32 -2.29
N THR A 110 15.53 -18.46 -2.95
CA THR A 110 15.81 -18.64 -4.37
C THR A 110 14.59 -19.22 -5.07
N LEU A 111 14.11 -18.54 -6.10
CA LEU A 111 13.13 -19.08 -7.03
C LEU A 111 13.84 -19.92 -8.09
N LEU A 112 13.27 -21.10 -8.38
CA LEU A 112 13.76 -22.01 -9.42
C LEU A 112 12.68 -22.18 -10.48
N PHE A 113 12.94 -21.67 -11.68
CA PHE A 113 12.08 -21.84 -12.85
C PHE A 113 12.57 -23.03 -13.65
N LYS A 114 11.78 -24.11 -13.64
CA LYS A 114 11.99 -25.31 -14.46
C LYS A 114 11.61 -25.03 -15.92
N PRO A 115 11.99 -25.93 -16.85
CA PRO A 115 11.63 -25.76 -18.25
C PRO A 115 10.11 -25.58 -18.44
N GLY A 116 9.73 -24.54 -19.18
CA GLY A 116 8.35 -24.16 -19.46
C GLY A 116 7.64 -23.39 -18.34
N GLU A 117 8.25 -23.18 -17.16
CA GLU A 117 7.67 -22.33 -16.11
C GLU A 117 7.98 -20.86 -16.40
N THR A 118 6.94 -20.03 -16.46
CA THR A 118 7.07 -18.59 -16.73
C THR A 118 6.78 -17.71 -15.52
N LEU A 119 6.14 -18.25 -14.47
CA LEU A 119 5.76 -17.52 -13.28
C LEU A 119 6.12 -18.31 -12.01
N LYS A 120 6.53 -17.58 -10.98
CA LYS A 120 6.69 -18.07 -9.60
C LYS A 120 6.15 -17.05 -8.61
N GLU A 121 5.76 -17.55 -7.44
CA GLU A 121 5.28 -16.71 -6.35
C GLU A 121 6.30 -16.69 -5.20
N ILE A 122 6.48 -15.53 -4.59
CA ILE A 122 7.08 -15.31 -3.29
C ILE A 122 5.94 -15.04 -2.32
N THR A 123 5.98 -15.64 -1.13
CA THR A 123 5.01 -15.37 -0.05
C THR A 123 5.73 -14.66 1.08
N VAL A 124 5.20 -13.50 1.50
CA VAL A 124 5.69 -12.72 2.63
C VAL A 124 4.56 -12.63 3.65
N GLY A 125 4.83 -12.99 4.91
CA GLY A 125 3.87 -12.82 6.01
C GLY A 125 3.70 -11.35 6.35
N VAL A 126 2.46 -10.93 6.60
CA VAL A 126 2.12 -9.61 7.13
C VAL A 126 1.72 -9.80 8.58
N ILE A 127 2.26 -8.97 9.46
CA ILE A 127 1.99 -9.05 10.90
C ILE A 127 0.85 -8.09 11.19
N ASP A 128 -0.12 -8.57 11.96
CA ASP A 128 -1.37 -7.88 12.29
C ASP A 128 -1.39 -7.57 13.78
N ASP A 129 -1.64 -6.32 14.16
CA ASP A 129 -1.84 -5.93 15.55
C ASP A 129 -3.13 -5.12 15.84
N ASP A 130 -3.13 -4.31 16.91
CA ASP A 130 -4.31 -3.55 17.39
C ASP A 130 -3.99 -2.03 17.49
N ILE A 131 -2.83 -1.59 16.98
CA ILE A 131 -2.27 -0.25 17.12
C ILE A 131 -2.43 0.48 15.79
N PHE A 132 -3.19 1.57 15.81
CA PHE A 132 -3.29 2.45 14.64
C PHE A 132 -1.92 3.04 14.21
N GLU A 133 -1.56 2.78 12.95
CA GLU A 133 -0.39 3.25 12.24
C GLU A 133 -0.75 4.04 10.96
N GLU A 134 0.23 4.75 10.38
CA GLU A 134 0.06 5.36 9.04
C GLU A 134 0.38 4.31 7.96
N ASP A 135 -0.08 4.50 6.72
CA ASP A 135 0.29 3.61 5.62
C ASP A 135 1.82 3.44 5.51
N GLU A 136 2.28 2.20 5.57
CA GLU A 136 3.71 1.88 5.53
C GLU A 136 4.08 1.07 4.29
N TYR A 137 5.38 1.01 3.98
CA TYR A 137 5.87 0.21 2.86
C TYR A 137 7.21 -0.45 3.13
N PHE A 138 7.45 -1.57 2.45
CA PHE A 138 8.73 -2.26 2.38
C PHE A 138 9.03 -2.69 0.94
N TYR A 139 10.24 -3.19 0.70
CA TYR A 139 10.70 -3.61 -0.62
C TYR A 139 10.99 -5.10 -0.69
N VAL A 140 10.84 -5.67 -1.89
CA VAL A 140 11.34 -7.01 -2.23
C VAL A 140 12.23 -6.90 -3.45
N HIS A 141 13.48 -7.34 -3.33
CA HIS A 141 14.48 -7.25 -4.39
C HIS A 141 14.74 -8.62 -5.01
N LEU A 142 14.82 -8.68 -6.33
CA LEU A 142 15.41 -9.78 -7.06
C LEU A 142 16.90 -9.54 -7.27
N SER A 143 17.69 -10.60 -7.15
CA SER A 143 19.13 -10.55 -7.33
C SER A 143 19.69 -11.86 -7.89
N ASN A 144 20.94 -11.82 -8.35
CA ASN A 144 21.70 -13.00 -8.75
C ASN A 144 20.96 -13.96 -9.73
N PRO A 145 20.45 -13.46 -10.88
CA PRO A 145 19.85 -14.32 -11.90
C PRO A 145 20.94 -15.22 -12.51
N ARG A 146 20.72 -16.52 -12.52
CA ARG A 146 21.72 -17.51 -12.97
C ARG A 146 21.11 -18.73 -13.63
N LEU A 147 21.78 -19.25 -14.65
CA LEU A 147 21.35 -20.44 -15.36
C LEU A 147 21.84 -21.70 -14.65
N VAL A 148 21.05 -22.77 -14.70
CA VAL A 148 21.44 -24.08 -14.15
C VAL A 148 22.01 -24.95 -15.29
N GLY A 149 23.22 -25.49 -15.08
CA GLY A 149 23.86 -26.40 -16.05
C GLY A 149 24.71 -25.72 -17.12
N TYR A 150 24.87 -24.40 -17.06
CA TYR A 150 25.81 -23.63 -17.87
C TYR A 150 26.98 -23.17 -16.98
N PRO A 151 28.24 -23.24 -17.44
CA PRO A 151 29.36 -22.71 -16.67
C PRO A 151 29.17 -21.20 -16.46
N GLU A 152 29.43 -20.72 -15.25
CA GLU A 152 29.47 -19.28 -14.96
C GLU A 152 30.49 -18.58 -15.87
N ILE A 153 30.20 -17.33 -16.21
CA ILE A 153 30.95 -16.50 -17.16
C ILE A 153 32.46 -16.67 -16.98
N GLY A 154 33.14 -17.26 -17.97
CA GLY A 154 34.61 -17.38 -17.98
C GLY A 154 35.22 -18.60 -18.67
N THR A 155 34.45 -19.64 -18.99
CA THR A 155 34.99 -20.86 -19.65
C THR A 155 34.17 -21.33 -20.85
N ALA A 156 33.74 -20.40 -21.72
CA ALA A 156 33.04 -20.76 -22.96
C ALA A 156 34.04 -21.24 -24.04
N PRO A 157 33.76 -22.32 -24.78
CA PRO A 157 34.45 -22.66 -26.02
C PRO A 157 34.34 -21.52 -27.04
N GLN A 158 35.36 -21.39 -27.88
CA GLN A 158 35.60 -20.27 -28.80
C GLN A 158 34.65 -20.22 -30.02
N ASP A 159 33.48 -20.87 -29.94
CA ASP A 159 32.50 -21.01 -31.02
C ASP A 159 31.08 -20.69 -30.48
N ALA A 160 30.91 -19.47 -29.96
CA ALA A 160 29.72 -19.02 -29.23
C ALA A 160 29.01 -17.88 -29.97
N SER A 161 28.15 -18.19 -30.94
CA SER A 161 27.15 -17.22 -31.41
C SER A 161 25.88 -17.28 -30.54
N VAL A 162 26.04 -16.80 -29.32
CA VAL A 162 25.01 -16.51 -28.30
C VAL A 162 24.70 -17.65 -27.32
N ALA A 163 25.50 -17.75 -26.25
CA ALA A 163 25.14 -18.51 -25.06
C ALA A 163 23.95 -17.84 -24.35
N PRO A 164 22.99 -18.61 -23.79
CA PRO A 164 21.88 -18.01 -23.05
C PRO A 164 22.41 -17.25 -21.85
N LYS A 165 21.75 -16.14 -21.51
CA LYS A 165 22.09 -15.29 -20.38
C LYS A 165 20.85 -15.01 -19.55
N ALA A 166 20.98 -15.01 -18.23
CA ALA A 166 19.93 -14.52 -17.33
C ALA A 166 20.28 -13.13 -16.81
N VAL A 167 19.30 -12.23 -16.81
CA VAL A 167 19.43 -10.84 -16.31
C VAL A 167 18.20 -10.45 -15.50
N LEU A 168 18.35 -9.40 -14.70
CA LEU A 168 17.23 -8.74 -14.04
C LEU A 168 16.55 -7.80 -15.04
N GLY A 169 15.22 -7.76 -15.02
CA GLY A 169 14.44 -6.76 -15.76
C GLY A 169 14.37 -5.43 -15.02
N ASP A 170 13.67 -4.46 -15.64
CA ASP A 170 13.51 -3.13 -15.06
C ASP A 170 12.78 -3.18 -13.71
N ASN A 171 11.76 -4.04 -13.61
CA ASN A 171 10.97 -4.27 -12.40
C ASN A 171 11.58 -5.33 -11.49
N HIS A 172 12.88 -5.28 -11.20
CA HIS A 172 13.54 -6.22 -10.28
C HIS A 172 13.39 -5.86 -8.80
N THR A 173 12.73 -4.75 -8.49
CA THR A 173 12.35 -4.36 -7.13
C THR A 173 10.84 -4.15 -7.10
N ALA A 174 10.15 -4.83 -6.20
CA ALA A 174 8.74 -4.59 -5.90
C ALA A 174 8.62 -3.74 -4.63
N THR A 175 7.65 -2.81 -4.64
CA THR A 175 7.23 -2.07 -3.45
C THR A 175 5.92 -2.65 -2.96
N VAL A 176 5.84 -2.93 -1.66
CA VAL A 176 4.63 -3.39 -0.99
C VAL A 176 4.17 -2.30 -0.03
N THR A 177 2.91 -1.87 -0.14
CA THR A 177 2.26 -0.97 0.81
C THR A 177 1.32 -1.76 1.72
N ILE A 178 1.47 -1.58 3.03
CA ILE A 178 0.58 -2.12 4.06
C ILE A 178 -0.36 -1.01 4.50
N TYR A 179 -1.66 -1.28 4.42
CA TYR A 179 -2.72 -0.41 4.91
C TYR A 179 -3.19 -0.88 6.27
N ASP A 180 -3.07 0.01 7.25
CA ASP A 180 -3.59 -0.17 8.60
C ASP A 180 -5.13 -0.29 8.60
N ASP A 181 -5.67 -1.20 9.41
CA ASP A 181 -7.12 -1.34 9.66
C ASP A 181 -7.54 -1.09 11.11
N ASP A 182 -6.65 -0.50 11.92
CA ASP A 182 -6.83 -0.26 13.35
C ASP A 182 -7.34 1.13 13.72
N HIS A 183 -7.64 1.96 12.73
CA HIS A 183 -8.24 3.26 13.01
C HIS A 183 -9.61 3.10 13.71
N ALA A 184 -9.81 3.84 14.81
CA ALA A 184 -11.03 3.76 15.63
C ALA A 184 -12.30 4.26 14.92
N GLY A 185 -12.16 4.88 13.76
CA GLY A 185 -13.24 5.38 12.91
C GLY A 185 -13.52 6.88 13.05
N ILE A 186 -14.08 7.44 11.98
CA ILE A 186 -14.54 8.82 11.84
C ILE A 186 -16.06 8.80 11.79
N PHE A 187 -16.69 9.50 12.74
CA PHE A 187 -18.14 9.50 12.91
C PHE A 187 -18.77 10.72 12.24
N THR A 188 -19.73 10.49 11.36
CA THR A 188 -20.48 11.55 10.64
C THR A 188 -21.94 11.17 10.50
N PHE A 189 -22.82 12.15 10.33
CA PHE A 189 -24.17 11.86 9.85
C PHE A 189 -24.14 11.46 8.38
N GLU A 190 -25.10 10.61 7.97
CA GLU A 190 -25.31 10.24 6.57
C GLU A 190 -25.65 11.46 5.70
N ALA A 191 -26.36 12.45 6.25
CA ALA A 191 -26.68 13.70 5.58
C ALA A 191 -26.55 14.89 6.54
N GLY A 192 -26.02 16.02 6.05
CA GLY A 192 -25.89 17.25 6.84
C GLY A 192 -27.20 17.98 7.11
N SER A 193 -28.29 17.61 6.43
CA SER A 193 -29.64 18.10 6.69
C SER A 193 -30.67 17.11 6.18
N GLN A 194 -31.78 16.94 6.89
CA GLN A 194 -32.92 16.16 6.45
C GLN A 194 -34.21 16.96 6.60
N LYS A 195 -35.15 16.70 5.68
CA LYS A 195 -36.51 17.24 5.74
C LYS A 195 -37.43 16.11 6.09
N VAL A 196 -38.29 16.35 7.07
CA VAL A 196 -39.22 15.35 7.60
C VAL A 196 -40.59 15.97 7.78
N SER A 197 -41.64 15.18 7.58
CA SER A 197 -43.01 15.59 7.87
C SER A 197 -43.27 15.51 9.37
N GLU A 198 -44.00 16.46 9.94
CA GLU A 198 -44.44 16.40 11.35
C GLU A 198 -45.27 15.14 11.65
N SER A 199 -45.87 14.53 10.62
CA SER A 199 -46.65 13.30 10.74
C SER A 199 -45.83 12.01 10.80
N VAL A 200 -44.49 12.07 10.74
CA VAL A 200 -43.64 10.86 10.75
C VAL A 200 -43.65 10.11 12.09
N GLY A 201 -43.95 10.83 13.18
CA GLY A 201 -43.79 10.33 14.54
C GLY A 201 -42.33 10.33 14.99
N VAL A 202 -41.57 9.31 14.58
CA VAL A 202 -40.15 9.15 14.98
C VAL A 202 -39.24 9.29 13.76
N MET A 203 -38.22 10.11 13.89
CA MET A 203 -37.17 10.28 12.89
C MET A 203 -35.90 9.56 13.32
N GLU A 204 -35.45 8.59 12.54
CA GLU A 204 -34.17 7.91 12.75
C GLU A 204 -33.04 8.64 12.02
N LEU A 205 -31.97 8.98 12.75
CA LEU A 205 -30.77 9.61 12.19
C LEU A 205 -29.61 8.63 12.26
N LYS A 206 -29.06 8.25 11.10
CA LYS A 206 -27.91 7.36 11.02
C LYS A 206 -26.60 8.10 11.26
N VAL A 207 -25.75 7.52 12.10
CA VAL A 207 -24.36 7.94 12.31
C VAL A 207 -23.47 6.88 11.68
N LEU A 208 -22.70 7.28 10.68
CA LEU A 208 -21.75 6.43 9.98
C LEU A 208 -20.39 6.51 10.65
N ARG A 209 -19.73 5.37 10.84
CA ARG A 209 -18.33 5.23 11.25
C ARG A 209 -17.52 4.82 10.02
N THR A 210 -16.62 5.69 9.59
CA THR A 210 -15.84 5.53 8.35
C THR A 210 -14.35 5.53 8.65
N SER A 211 -13.50 5.12 7.69
CA SER A 211 -12.04 5.14 7.86
C SER A 211 -11.54 4.26 9.01
N GLY A 212 -12.25 3.19 9.37
CA GLY A 212 -11.87 2.23 10.41
C GLY A 212 -13.01 1.88 11.37
N ALA A 213 -12.94 0.70 11.98
CA ALA A 213 -13.97 0.17 12.88
C ALA A 213 -13.39 -0.50 14.14
N ARG A 214 -12.12 -0.22 14.46
CA ARG A 214 -11.41 -0.88 15.56
C ARG A 214 -11.85 -0.38 16.92
N GLY A 215 -12.07 -1.31 17.83
CA GLY A 215 -12.40 -1.06 19.23
C GLY A 215 -13.82 -0.56 19.48
N LEU A 216 -14.16 -0.49 20.77
CA LEU A 216 -15.43 0.04 21.28
C LEU A 216 -15.37 1.58 21.33
N VAL A 217 -16.31 2.26 20.67
CA VAL A 217 -16.40 3.73 20.68
C VAL A 217 -17.78 4.19 21.12
N ALA A 218 -17.81 5.14 22.06
CA ALA A 218 -19.05 5.79 22.51
C ALA A 218 -19.14 7.22 21.98
N VAL A 219 -20.15 7.50 21.15
CA VAL A 219 -20.40 8.83 20.56
C VAL A 219 -21.58 9.50 21.27
N PRO A 220 -21.36 10.56 22.07
CA PRO A 220 -22.46 11.28 22.71
C PRO A 220 -23.24 12.10 21.70
N TYR A 221 -24.56 12.15 21.85
CA TYR A 221 -25.44 12.98 21.04
C TYR A 221 -26.46 13.72 21.90
N ARG A 222 -26.96 14.84 21.38
CA ARG A 222 -28.11 15.56 21.92
C ARG A 222 -28.79 16.39 20.84
N THR A 223 -30.08 16.58 20.97
CA THR A 223 -30.85 17.55 20.20
C THR A 223 -30.59 18.98 20.70
N VAL A 224 -30.65 19.96 19.79
CA VAL A 224 -30.47 21.38 20.10
C VAL A 224 -31.52 22.19 19.33
N ASP A 225 -32.09 23.21 20.00
CA ASP A 225 -33.07 24.10 19.40
C ASP A 225 -32.52 24.86 18.19
N GLY A 226 -33.36 24.97 17.17
CA GLY A 226 -33.17 25.85 16.02
C GLY A 226 -34.37 26.79 15.90
N SER A 227 -34.99 26.82 14.71
CA SER A 227 -36.33 27.40 14.56
C SER A 227 -37.40 26.55 15.26
N ALA A 228 -37.19 25.23 15.31
CA ALA A 228 -37.99 24.29 16.08
C ALA A 228 -37.54 24.28 17.56
N ARG A 229 -38.51 24.18 18.48
CA ARG A 229 -38.34 24.24 19.93
C ARG A 229 -38.65 22.90 20.60
N ALA A 230 -37.77 22.49 21.50
CA ALA A 230 -37.97 21.33 22.36
C ALA A 230 -39.28 21.43 23.17
N GLY A 231 -40.06 20.35 23.17
CA GLY A 231 -41.35 20.26 23.88
C GLY A 231 -42.54 20.88 23.14
N GLU A 232 -42.30 21.63 22.06
CA GLU A 232 -43.36 22.14 21.17
C GLU A 232 -43.32 21.40 19.82
N ASP A 233 -42.17 21.40 19.16
CA ASP A 233 -42.00 20.84 17.82
C ASP A 233 -41.35 19.45 17.81
N TYR A 234 -40.54 19.14 18.83
CA TYR A 234 -39.85 17.86 18.95
C TYR A 234 -39.57 17.51 20.41
N GLU A 235 -39.43 16.22 20.70
CA GLU A 235 -39.01 15.75 22.03
C GLU A 235 -37.48 15.74 22.15
N VAL A 236 -36.96 16.23 23.28
CA VAL A 236 -35.51 16.24 23.54
C VAL A 236 -34.99 14.81 23.58
N SER A 237 -33.95 14.53 22.80
CA SER A 237 -33.24 13.25 22.83
C SER A 237 -31.75 13.48 23.05
N ALA A 238 -31.18 12.77 24.01
CA ALA A 238 -29.76 12.81 24.31
C ALA A 238 -29.29 11.47 24.86
N GLY A 239 -28.04 11.12 24.60
CA GLY A 239 -27.49 9.84 25.01
C GLY A 239 -26.10 9.62 24.44
N LYS A 240 -25.73 8.34 24.33
CA LYS A 240 -24.53 7.88 23.63
C LYS A 240 -24.91 6.73 22.71
N LEU A 241 -24.34 6.73 21.51
CA LEU A 241 -24.31 5.58 20.62
C LEU A 241 -23.04 4.80 20.95
N GLU A 242 -23.17 3.50 21.18
CA GLU A 242 -22.02 2.61 21.43
C GLU A 242 -21.81 1.74 20.21
N PHE A 243 -20.67 1.94 19.54
CA PHE A 243 -20.21 1.14 18.41
C PHE A 243 -19.27 0.05 18.95
N GLN A 244 -19.62 -1.21 18.71
CA GLN A 244 -18.77 -2.37 18.97
C GLN A 244 -17.58 -2.42 18.00
N ASN A 245 -16.65 -3.34 18.26
CA ASN A 245 -15.61 -3.66 17.29
C ASN A 245 -16.26 -4.09 15.96
N ASP A 246 -15.73 -3.60 14.84
CA ASP A 246 -16.21 -3.84 13.47
C ASP A 246 -17.61 -3.29 13.14
N GLU A 247 -18.27 -2.61 14.08
CA GLU A 247 -19.56 -1.96 13.84
C GLU A 247 -19.37 -0.61 13.14
N THR A 248 -20.08 -0.41 12.01
CA THR A 248 -19.90 0.75 11.11
C THR A 248 -21.09 1.71 11.04
N MET A 249 -22.27 1.35 11.53
CA MET A 249 -23.49 2.18 11.48
C MET A 249 -24.55 1.74 12.48
#